data_AF-A0A840P6V2-F1
#
_entry.id   AF-A0A840P6V2-F1
#
_cell.length_a   1.000
_cell.length_b   1.000
_cell.length_c   1.000
_cell.angle_alpha   90.00
_cell.angle_beta   90.00
_cell.angle_gamma   90.00
#
_symmetry.space_group_name_H-M   'P 1'
#
loop_
_entity.id
_entity.type
_entity.pdbx_description
1 polymer ?
#
loop_
_entity_poly.entity_id
_entity_poly.type
_entity_poly.pdbx_seq_one_letter_code
_entity_poly.pdbx_strand_id
1 'polypeptide(L)'
;MAQAAVDQLDEVVAPFDQAVSARESRAKSKTDEALVERAKKGEARQLVMEMILPVQADPSIPDDEVGGMLRERIGMQRLREITSDAWKPLPPEHGRLSELESSYTCLRQFTPNVLAAIDFQGGPGTAELMEAVAVLKEMNRLGGRKVPTGAPSGFVPAKYADYLAKARKSGEGTAYRHYWELCVILCLPARSGWMKTSIWRCRRCRPRTYRPRPRR
;
A
#
# COMPACT_ATOMS: atom_id res chain seq x y z
N MET A 1 16.34 34.00 7.92
CA MET A 1 15.49 33.24 8.87
C MET A 1 14.54 32.27 8.18
N ALA A 2 13.86 32.65 7.09
CA ALA A 2 13.01 31.71 6.34
C ALA A 2 13.79 30.56 5.68
N GLN A 3 14.96 30.84 5.08
CA GLN A 3 15.79 29.81 4.43
C GLN A 3 16.33 28.77 5.41
N ALA A 4 16.91 29.20 6.54
CA ALA A 4 17.43 28.28 7.56
C ALA A 4 16.36 27.33 8.14
N ALA A 5 15.09 27.76 8.22
CA ALA A 5 14.00 26.90 8.67
C ALA A 5 13.54 25.90 7.60
N VAL A 6 13.71 26.23 6.32
CA VAL A 6 13.49 25.31 5.19
C VAL A 6 14.60 24.27 5.16
N ASP A 7 15.85 24.69 5.28
CA ASP A 7 17.01 23.78 5.26
C ASP A 7 16.94 22.76 6.41
N GLN A 8 16.47 23.17 7.60
CA GLN A 8 16.23 22.27 8.73
C GLN A 8 15.07 21.28 8.52
N LEU A 9 14.04 21.66 7.77
CA LEU A 9 12.94 20.75 7.43
C LEU A 9 13.41 19.71 6.42
N ASP A 10 14.19 20.11 5.42
CA ASP A 10 14.75 19.20 4.40
C ASP A 10 15.65 18.12 5.04
N GLU A 11 16.39 18.46 6.11
CA GLU A 11 17.23 17.52 6.86
C GLU A 11 16.44 16.37 7.52
N VAL A 12 15.18 16.60 7.91
CA VAL A 12 14.32 15.56 8.52
C VAL A 12 13.50 14.82 7.46
N VAL A 13 13.06 15.56 6.45
CA VAL A 13 12.19 15.08 5.39
C VAL A 13 12.89 14.11 4.46
N ALA A 14 14.07 14.46 3.96
CA ALA A 14 14.75 13.65 2.94
C ALA A 14 15.14 12.25 3.48
N PRO A 15 15.66 12.11 4.71
CA PRO A 15 15.92 10.80 5.28
C PRO A 15 14.64 9.99 5.53
N PHE A 16 13.54 10.65 5.90
CA PHE A 16 12.26 9.97 6.06
C PHE A 16 11.75 9.39 4.74
N ASP A 17 11.75 10.21 3.69
CA ASP A 17 11.35 9.78 2.34
C ASP A 17 12.25 8.66 1.82
N GLN A 18 13.57 8.77 2.02
CA GLN A 18 14.53 7.74 1.67
C GLN A 18 14.28 6.44 2.45
N ALA A 19 13.97 6.52 3.75
CA ALA A 19 13.68 5.35 4.57
C ALA A 19 12.40 4.64 4.11
N VAL A 20 11.33 5.39 3.80
CA VAL A 20 10.09 4.83 3.25
C VAL A 20 10.34 4.19 1.89
N SER A 21 10.98 4.92 0.97
CA SER A 21 11.33 4.45 -0.37
C SER A 21 12.20 3.19 -0.35
N ALA A 22 13.18 3.12 0.55
CA ALA A 22 14.02 1.93 0.72
C ALA A 22 13.21 0.71 1.18
N ARG A 23 12.19 0.90 2.04
CA ARG A 23 11.32 -0.19 2.48
C ARG A 23 10.35 -0.64 1.40
N GLU A 24 9.78 0.29 0.64
CA GLU A 24 8.99 -0.05 -0.54
C GLU A 24 9.81 -0.83 -1.57
N SER A 25 11.04 -0.39 -1.83
CA SER A 25 11.96 -1.07 -2.75
C SER A 25 12.27 -2.49 -2.30
N ARG A 26 12.60 -2.70 -1.02
CA ARG A 26 12.82 -4.04 -0.45
C ARG A 26 11.57 -4.92 -0.55
N ALA A 27 10.40 -4.39 -0.20
CA ALA A 27 9.15 -5.12 -0.29
C ALA A 27 8.82 -5.51 -1.74
N LYS A 28 9.10 -4.62 -2.69
CA LYS A 28 8.99 -4.90 -4.13
C LYS A 28 9.94 -6.01 -4.54
N SER A 29 11.23 -5.92 -4.24
CA SER A 29 12.23 -6.94 -4.62
C SER A 29 11.85 -8.32 -4.09
N LYS A 30 11.46 -8.42 -2.82
CA LYS A 30 11.07 -9.70 -2.21
C LYS A 30 9.77 -10.26 -2.81
N THR A 31 8.80 -9.38 -3.10
CA THR A 31 7.57 -9.81 -3.79
C THR A 31 7.88 -10.29 -5.21
N ASP A 32 8.72 -9.57 -5.95
CA ASP A 32 9.07 -9.91 -7.32
C ASP A 32 9.86 -11.25 -7.36
N GLU A 33 10.75 -11.51 -6.39
CA GLU A 33 11.41 -12.80 -6.20
C GLU A 33 10.40 -13.93 -5.91
N ALA A 34 9.44 -13.69 -5.01
CA ALA A 34 8.38 -14.65 -4.71
C ALA A 34 7.48 -14.93 -5.93
N LEU A 35 7.26 -13.94 -6.80
CA LEU A 35 6.53 -14.11 -8.06
C LEU A 35 7.29 -14.96 -9.06
N VAL A 36 8.61 -14.79 -9.16
CA VAL A 36 9.47 -15.64 -10.00
C VAL A 36 9.41 -17.09 -9.51
N GLU A 37 9.59 -17.33 -8.22
CA GLU A 37 9.50 -18.68 -7.64
C GLU A 37 8.10 -19.28 -7.80
N ARG A 38 7.06 -18.47 -7.67
CA ARG A 38 5.69 -18.90 -7.95
C ARG A 38 5.51 -19.26 -9.43
N ALA A 39 6.04 -18.48 -10.36
CA ALA A 39 5.94 -18.75 -11.80
C ALA A 39 6.60 -20.09 -12.16
N LYS A 40 7.79 -20.36 -11.61
CA LYS A 40 8.48 -21.66 -11.76
C LYS A 40 7.60 -22.82 -11.28
N LYS A 41 7.00 -22.69 -10.08
CA LYS A 41 6.06 -23.70 -9.55
C LYS A 41 4.78 -23.84 -10.38
N GLY A 42 4.42 -22.79 -11.13
CA GLY A 42 3.24 -22.76 -12.00
C GLY A 42 3.45 -23.43 -13.35
N GLU A 43 4.70 -23.73 -13.74
CA GLU A 43 5.01 -24.31 -15.06
C GLU A 43 4.26 -25.61 -15.32
N ALA A 44 4.20 -26.52 -14.34
CA ALA A 44 3.45 -27.77 -14.48
C ALA A 44 1.95 -27.56 -14.75
N ARG A 45 1.35 -26.50 -14.18
CA ARG A 45 -0.05 -26.12 -14.45
C ARG A 45 -0.21 -25.54 -15.84
N GLN A 46 0.75 -24.72 -16.27
CA GLN A 46 0.76 -24.13 -17.61
C GLN A 46 0.86 -25.21 -18.69
N LEU A 47 1.73 -26.19 -18.51
CA LEU A 47 1.87 -27.34 -19.42
C LEU A 47 0.57 -28.14 -19.53
N VAL A 48 -0.15 -28.35 -18.42
CA VAL A 48 -1.46 -29.00 -18.47
C VAL A 48 -2.50 -28.13 -19.17
N MET A 49 -2.46 -26.81 -18.96
CA MET A 49 -3.36 -25.89 -19.66
C MET A 49 -3.15 -25.94 -21.18
N GLU A 50 -1.90 -26.03 -21.64
CA GLU A 50 -1.56 -26.20 -23.06
C GLU A 50 -2.10 -27.51 -23.66
N MET A 51 -2.30 -28.54 -22.85
CA MET A 51 -2.95 -29.78 -23.28
C MET A 51 -4.48 -29.71 -23.25
N ILE A 52 -5.06 -28.97 -22.29
CA ILE A 52 -6.51 -28.88 -22.10
C ILE A 52 -7.15 -27.92 -23.11
N LEU A 53 -6.58 -26.73 -23.30
CA LEU A 53 -7.20 -25.67 -24.11
C LEU A 53 -7.48 -26.07 -25.56
N PRO A 54 -6.57 -26.77 -26.28
CA PRO A 54 -6.84 -27.20 -27.65
C PRO A 54 -8.00 -28.18 -27.75
N VAL A 55 -8.14 -29.10 -26.79
CA VAL A 55 -9.24 -30.08 -26.77
C VAL A 55 -10.56 -29.36 -26.51
N GLN A 56 -10.59 -28.41 -25.58
CA GLN A 56 -11.78 -27.62 -25.26
C GLN A 56 -12.19 -26.64 -26.38
N ALA A 57 -11.22 -26.19 -27.18
CA ALA A 57 -11.45 -25.23 -28.25
C ALA A 57 -11.83 -25.89 -29.59
N ASP A 58 -11.78 -27.23 -29.68
CA ASP A 58 -12.10 -27.96 -30.90
C ASP A 58 -13.59 -28.36 -30.91
N PRO A 59 -14.44 -27.71 -31.73
CA PRO A 59 -15.87 -27.99 -31.77
C PRO A 59 -16.21 -29.35 -32.43
N SER A 60 -15.22 -30.04 -33.01
CA SER A 60 -15.42 -31.39 -33.56
C SER A 60 -15.39 -32.48 -32.50
N ILE A 61 -14.90 -32.17 -31.30
CA ILE A 61 -14.85 -33.10 -30.17
C ILE A 61 -16.16 -33.00 -29.38
N PRO A 62 -16.93 -34.10 -29.23
CA PRO A 62 -18.11 -34.10 -28.39
C PRO A 62 -17.79 -33.81 -26.91
N ASP A 63 -18.60 -32.98 -26.26
CA ASP A 63 -18.39 -32.57 -24.86
C ASP A 63 -18.28 -33.75 -23.87
N ASP A 64 -18.99 -34.84 -24.13
CA ASP A 64 -18.98 -36.06 -23.32
C ASP A 64 -17.69 -36.88 -23.48
N GLU A 65 -16.95 -36.70 -24.59
CA GLU A 65 -15.66 -37.35 -24.85
C GLU A 65 -14.47 -36.58 -24.26
N VAL A 66 -14.58 -35.25 -24.12
CA VAL A 66 -13.51 -34.35 -23.64
C VAL A 66 -12.88 -34.85 -22.33
N GLY A 67 -13.71 -35.22 -21.35
CA GLY A 67 -13.23 -35.67 -20.05
C GLY A 67 -12.39 -36.96 -20.11
N GLY A 68 -12.79 -37.90 -20.96
CA GLY A 68 -12.05 -39.15 -21.20
C GLY A 68 -10.70 -38.86 -21.86
N MET A 69 -10.72 -38.11 -22.96
CA MET A 69 -9.53 -37.74 -23.73
C MET A 69 -8.50 -37.00 -22.88
N LEU A 70 -8.92 -36.05 -22.04
CA LEU A 70 -8.02 -35.29 -21.18
C LEU A 70 -7.37 -36.18 -20.10
N ARG A 71 -8.11 -37.10 -19.49
CA ARG A 71 -7.55 -38.02 -18.49
C ARG A 71 -6.57 -39.02 -19.10
N GLU A 72 -6.84 -39.48 -20.31
CA GLU A 72 -5.94 -40.35 -21.07
C GLU A 72 -4.63 -39.63 -21.44
N ARG A 73 -4.73 -38.40 -21.99
CA ARG A 73 -3.55 -37.62 -22.39
C ARG A 73 -2.70 -37.13 -21.21
N ILE A 74 -3.32 -36.66 -20.13
CA ILE A 74 -2.61 -36.02 -19.00
C ILE A 74 -2.15 -37.06 -17.96
N GLY A 75 -2.97 -38.08 -17.72
CA GLY A 75 -2.77 -39.08 -16.68
C GLY A 75 -3.32 -38.66 -15.31
N MET A 76 -4.02 -39.59 -14.64
CA MET A 76 -4.65 -39.34 -13.32
C MET A 76 -3.66 -39.06 -12.19
N GLN A 77 -2.43 -39.56 -12.27
CA GLN A 77 -1.40 -39.26 -11.28
C GLN A 77 -0.96 -37.79 -11.37
N ARG A 78 -0.61 -37.33 -12.57
CA ARG A 78 -0.19 -35.95 -12.82
C ARG A 78 -1.28 -34.93 -12.47
N LEU A 79 -2.54 -35.23 -12.77
CA LEU A 79 -3.68 -34.40 -12.35
C LEU A 79 -3.78 -34.27 -10.82
N ARG A 80 -3.59 -35.37 -10.08
CA ARG A 80 -3.60 -35.35 -8.61
C ARG A 80 -2.42 -34.57 -8.03
N GLU A 81 -1.22 -34.76 -8.57
CA GLU A 81 -0.02 -34.03 -8.14
C GLU A 81 -0.15 -32.51 -8.36
N ILE A 82 -0.72 -32.10 -9.50
CA ILE A 82 -0.94 -30.69 -9.79
C ILE A 82 -2.05 -30.08 -8.93
N THR A 83 -3.07 -30.86 -8.55
CA THR A 83 -4.21 -30.37 -7.78
C THR A 83 -4.06 -30.49 -6.27
N SER A 84 -3.10 -31.29 -5.77
CA SER A 84 -2.85 -31.45 -4.33
C SER A 84 -2.41 -30.13 -3.66
N ASP A 85 -1.71 -29.28 -4.40
CA ASP A 85 -1.35 -27.94 -3.93
C ASP A 85 -2.46 -26.92 -4.23
N ALA A 86 -2.94 -26.23 -3.20
CA ALA A 86 -3.90 -25.15 -3.36
C ALA A 86 -3.24 -23.93 -4.04
N TRP A 87 -3.54 -23.69 -5.32
CA TRP A 87 -3.10 -22.49 -6.04
C TRP A 87 -3.96 -21.29 -5.67
N LYS A 88 -3.54 -20.56 -4.65
CA LYS A 88 -4.29 -19.39 -4.16
C LYS A 88 -4.15 -18.21 -5.13
N PRO A 89 -5.24 -17.51 -5.51
CA PRO A 89 -5.15 -16.26 -6.27
C PRO A 89 -4.28 -15.23 -5.56
N LEU A 90 -3.56 -14.42 -6.33
CA LEU A 90 -2.76 -13.33 -5.79
C LEU A 90 -3.63 -12.08 -5.59
N PRO A 91 -3.34 -11.24 -4.58
CA PRO A 91 -3.91 -9.91 -4.47
C PRO A 91 -3.57 -9.04 -5.71
N PRO A 92 -4.33 -7.97 -6.01
CA PRO A 92 -4.12 -7.12 -7.19
C PRO A 92 -2.70 -6.53 -7.31
N GLU A 93 -2.05 -6.20 -6.19
CA GLU A 93 -0.66 -5.74 -6.11
C GLU A 93 0.33 -6.83 -5.67
N HIS A 94 -0.05 -8.10 -5.83
CA HIS A 94 0.79 -9.28 -5.61
C HIS A 94 1.27 -9.48 -4.16
N GLY A 95 0.63 -8.85 -3.17
CA GLY A 95 1.04 -8.98 -1.77
C GLY A 95 2.05 -7.92 -1.29
N ARG A 96 2.39 -6.93 -2.12
CA ARG A 96 3.41 -5.91 -1.76
C ARG A 96 3.10 -5.15 -0.47
N LEU A 97 1.83 -4.83 -0.21
CA LEU A 97 1.45 -4.14 1.03
C LEU A 97 1.62 -5.06 2.26
N SER A 98 1.31 -6.35 2.11
CA SER A 98 1.56 -7.35 3.16
C SER A 98 3.05 -7.52 3.42
N GLU A 99 3.88 -7.51 2.38
CA GLU A 99 5.33 -7.58 2.55
C GLU A 99 5.87 -6.31 3.22
N LEU A 100 5.34 -5.13 2.88
CA LEU A 100 5.69 -3.88 3.55
C LEU A 100 5.27 -3.87 5.02
N GLU A 101 4.17 -4.52 5.37
CA GLU A 101 3.69 -4.64 6.75
C GLU A 101 4.73 -5.29 7.67
N SER A 102 5.58 -6.19 7.15
CA SER A 102 6.73 -6.74 7.89
C SER A 102 7.73 -5.67 8.38
N SER A 103 7.76 -4.51 7.72
CA SER A 103 8.59 -3.36 8.10
C SER A 103 7.86 -2.35 9.00
N TYR A 104 6.60 -2.59 9.37
CA TYR A 104 5.78 -1.69 10.18
C TYR A 104 6.46 -1.28 11.48
N THR A 105 6.97 -2.25 12.25
CA THR A 105 7.67 -1.99 13.52
C THR A 105 8.89 -1.08 13.33
N CYS A 106 9.62 -1.22 12.22
CA CYS A 106 10.74 -0.36 11.92
C CYS A 106 10.29 1.07 11.59
N LEU A 107 9.28 1.24 10.74
CA LEU A 107 8.75 2.55 10.37
C LEU A 107 8.28 3.31 11.61
N ARG A 108 7.59 2.60 12.52
CA ARG A 108 7.06 3.16 13.79
C ARG A 108 8.11 3.72 14.74
N GLN A 109 9.40 3.37 14.59
CA GLN A 109 10.47 3.90 15.44
C GLN A 109 10.69 5.40 15.22
N PHE A 110 10.40 5.90 14.02
CA PHE A 110 10.67 7.29 13.66
C PHE A 110 9.43 8.04 13.14
N THR A 111 8.46 7.35 12.52
CA THR A 111 7.26 7.99 11.96
C THR A 111 6.53 8.89 12.96
N PRO A 112 6.27 8.49 14.23
CA PRO A 112 5.57 9.36 15.18
C PRO A 112 6.28 10.70 15.42
N ASN A 113 7.61 10.68 15.52
CA ASN A 113 8.42 11.88 15.76
C ASN A 113 8.43 12.79 14.53
N VAL A 114 8.60 12.23 13.33
CA VAL A 114 8.54 12.97 12.06
C VAL A 114 7.16 13.60 11.89
N LEU A 115 6.09 12.85 12.15
CA LEU A 115 4.73 13.35 12.04
C LEU A 115 4.46 14.48 13.04
N ALA A 116 5.02 14.42 14.25
CA ALA A 116 4.89 15.47 15.25
C ALA A 116 5.67 16.74 14.88
N ALA A 117 6.87 16.59 14.32
CA ALA A 117 7.77 17.70 13.99
C ALA A 117 7.30 18.52 12.77
N ILE A 118 6.61 17.88 11.82
CA ILE A 118 6.23 18.50 10.55
C ILE A 118 4.75 18.89 10.53
N ASP A 119 4.47 20.11 10.05
CA ASP A 119 3.12 20.57 9.72
C ASP A 119 2.85 20.30 8.24
N PHE A 120 2.29 19.12 7.94
CA PHE A 120 1.99 18.71 6.58
C PHE A 120 0.89 19.58 5.98
N GLN A 121 1.15 20.12 4.81
CA GLN A 121 0.18 20.84 4.00
C GLN A 121 -0.05 20.06 2.71
N GLY A 122 -1.31 19.86 2.38
CA GLY A 122 -1.71 19.08 1.22
C GLY A 122 -2.03 19.96 0.01
N GLY A 123 -1.73 19.46 -1.20
CA GLY A 123 -2.21 20.06 -2.44
C GLY A 123 -3.69 19.76 -2.72
N PRO A 124 -4.25 20.25 -3.85
CA PRO A 124 -5.61 19.94 -4.27
C PRO A 124 -5.88 18.42 -4.26
N GLY A 125 -7.04 18.00 -3.72
CA GLY A 125 -7.43 16.58 -3.66
C GLY A 125 -6.81 15.75 -2.53
N THR A 126 -6.09 16.37 -1.58
CA THR A 126 -5.44 15.65 -0.45
C THR A 126 -6.09 15.91 0.91
N ALA A 127 -7.24 16.58 0.95
CA ALA A 127 -7.91 16.96 2.20
C ALA A 127 -8.14 15.76 3.13
N GLU A 128 -8.64 14.66 2.58
CA GLU A 128 -8.90 13.43 3.32
C GLU A 128 -7.61 12.77 3.86
N LEU A 129 -6.49 12.87 3.12
CA LEU A 129 -5.19 12.40 3.59
C LEU A 129 -4.67 13.28 4.75
N MET A 130 -4.83 14.60 4.66
CA MET A 130 -4.41 15.50 5.73
C MET A 130 -5.23 15.30 7.00
N GLU A 131 -6.53 15.01 6.87
CA GLU A 131 -7.37 14.59 7.99
C GLU A 131 -6.87 13.27 8.60
N ALA A 132 -6.51 12.28 7.77
CA ALA A 132 -5.91 11.03 8.23
C ALA A 132 -4.61 11.25 9.01
N VAL A 133 -3.75 12.15 8.52
CA VAL A 133 -2.50 12.53 9.20
C VAL A 133 -2.79 13.18 10.55
N ALA A 134 -3.79 14.04 10.65
CA ALA A 134 -4.20 14.67 11.91
C ALA A 134 -4.69 13.62 12.93
N VAL A 135 -5.54 12.68 12.48
CA VAL A 135 -5.99 11.54 13.31
C VAL A 135 -4.80 10.71 13.78
N LEU A 136 -3.85 10.39 12.88
CA LEU A 136 -2.67 9.61 13.21
C LEU A 136 -1.75 10.31 14.22
N LYS A 137 -1.54 11.63 14.07
CA LYS A 137 -0.77 12.45 15.02
C LYS A 137 -1.39 12.40 16.41
N GLU A 138 -2.71 12.54 16.50
CA GLU A 138 -3.42 12.48 17.78
C GLU A 138 -3.38 11.07 18.39
N MET A 139 -3.55 10.02 17.58
CA MET A 139 -3.38 8.64 18.03
C MET A 139 -1.97 8.39 18.59
N ASN A 140 -0.93 8.90 17.92
CA ASN A 140 0.45 8.77 18.38
C ASN A 140 0.69 9.51 19.70
N ARG A 141 0.12 10.71 19.85
CA ARG A 141 0.19 11.50 21.09
C ARG A 141 -0.51 10.83 22.27
N LEU A 142 -1.67 10.21 22.03
CA LEU A 142 -2.48 9.55 23.06
C LEU A 142 -2.09 8.08 23.30
N GLY A 143 -1.18 7.51 22.50
CA GLY A 143 -0.87 6.08 22.54
C GLY A 143 -2.03 5.19 22.07
N GLY A 144 -2.93 5.73 21.24
CA GLY A 144 -4.12 5.05 20.74
C GLY A 144 -3.75 3.79 19.96
N ARG A 145 -4.33 2.64 20.35
CA ARG A 145 -4.05 1.33 19.73
C ARG A 145 -4.95 0.99 18.54
N LYS A 146 -6.10 1.65 18.42
CA LYS A 146 -7.11 1.41 17.40
C LYS A 146 -7.41 2.68 16.64
N VAL A 147 -7.70 2.54 15.35
CA VAL A 147 -8.17 3.65 14.50
C VAL A 147 -9.61 3.99 14.90
N PRO A 148 -9.96 5.28 15.14
CA PRO A 148 -11.31 5.69 15.49
C PRO A 148 -12.37 5.35 14.43
N THR A 149 -13.60 5.08 14.88
CA THR A 149 -14.78 4.88 14.02
C THR A 149 -15.14 6.22 13.37
N GLY A 150 -14.65 6.49 12.17
CA GLY A 150 -14.79 7.77 11.50
C GLY A 150 -13.49 8.32 10.93
N ALA A 151 -12.35 7.67 11.21
CA ALA A 151 -11.11 8.00 10.52
C ALA A 151 -11.28 7.82 9.00
N PRO A 152 -10.80 8.78 8.20
CA PRO A 152 -10.93 8.74 6.75
C PRO A 152 -10.19 7.55 6.13
N SER A 153 -10.67 7.07 4.98
CA SER A 153 -10.03 5.95 4.26
C SER A 153 -10.17 6.05 2.74
N GLY A 154 -10.85 7.05 2.20
CA GLY A 154 -10.99 7.29 0.77
C GLY A 154 -9.68 7.74 0.09
N PHE A 155 -8.69 8.22 0.86
CA PHE A 155 -7.34 8.47 0.34
C PHE A 155 -6.58 7.17 -0.03
N VAL A 156 -7.03 6.03 0.52
CA VAL A 156 -6.38 4.72 0.35
C VAL A 156 -6.53 4.27 -1.11
N PRO A 157 -5.43 3.96 -1.81
CA PRO A 157 -5.49 3.43 -3.17
C PRO A 157 -6.38 2.19 -3.26
N ALA A 158 -7.20 2.08 -4.31
CA ALA A 158 -8.16 0.99 -4.50
C ALA A 158 -7.53 -0.41 -4.37
N LYS A 159 -6.31 -0.58 -4.87
CA LYS A 159 -5.51 -1.83 -4.73
C LYS A 159 -5.35 -2.29 -3.26
N TYR A 160 -5.31 -1.36 -2.31
CA TYR A 160 -5.11 -1.68 -0.89
C TYR A 160 -6.43 -1.85 -0.11
N ALA A 161 -7.59 -1.51 -0.70
CA ALA A 161 -8.88 -1.52 -0.01
C ALA A 161 -9.23 -2.88 0.59
N ASP A 162 -8.88 -3.97 -0.11
CA ASP A 162 -9.14 -5.34 0.34
C ASP A 162 -8.39 -5.70 1.63
N TYR A 163 -7.19 -5.17 1.86
CA TYR A 163 -6.45 -5.41 3.10
C TYR A 163 -7.16 -4.80 4.30
N LEU A 164 -7.60 -3.55 4.15
CA LEU A 164 -8.34 -2.86 5.19
C LEU A 164 -9.69 -3.53 5.44
N ALA A 165 -10.39 -3.95 4.38
CA ALA A 165 -11.67 -4.66 4.51
C ALA A 165 -11.50 -6.00 5.23
N LYS A 166 -10.48 -6.79 4.88
CA LYS A 166 -10.18 -8.08 5.54
C LYS A 166 -9.78 -7.87 6.99
N ALA A 167 -8.88 -6.93 7.28
CA ALA A 167 -8.45 -6.63 8.64
C ALA A 167 -9.59 -6.07 9.52
N ARG A 168 -10.56 -5.37 8.92
CA ARG A 168 -11.75 -4.92 9.64
C ARG A 168 -12.70 -6.08 9.96
N LYS A 169 -12.85 -7.03 9.03
CA LYS A 169 -13.69 -8.23 9.20
C LYS A 169 -13.13 -9.22 10.21
N SER A 170 -11.81 -9.32 10.36
CA SER A 170 -11.20 -10.22 11.36
C SER A 170 -11.42 -9.76 12.80
N GLY A 171 -11.90 -8.54 13.02
CA GLY A 171 -12.06 -7.95 14.36
C GLY A 171 -10.74 -7.55 15.02
N GLU A 172 -9.61 -7.76 14.34
CA GLU A 172 -8.28 -7.43 14.83
C GLU A 172 -7.98 -5.95 14.59
N GLY A 173 -8.40 -5.10 15.53
CA GLY A 173 -8.22 -3.64 15.43
C GLY A 173 -6.75 -3.19 15.29
N THR A 174 -5.80 -4.05 15.66
CA THR A 174 -4.35 -3.84 15.49
C THR A 174 -3.93 -3.99 14.03
N ALA A 175 -4.33 -5.07 13.36
CA ALA A 175 -4.05 -5.29 11.94
C ALA A 175 -4.65 -4.19 11.07
N TYR A 176 -5.88 -3.75 11.36
CA TYR A 176 -6.50 -2.63 10.64
C TYR A 176 -5.69 -1.35 10.80
N ARG A 177 -5.19 -1.06 12.01
CA ARG A 177 -4.32 0.09 12.26
C ARG A 177 -3.05 0.01 11.42
N HIS A 178 -2.37 -1.13 11.38
CA HIS A 178 -1.10 -1.27 10.66
C HIS A 178 -1.29 -0.89 9.19
N TYR A 179 -2.27 -1.48 8.51
CA TYR A 179 -2.54 -1.19 7.11
C TYR A 179 -3.00 0.25 6.86
N TRP A 180 -3.85 0.79 7.74
CA TRP A 180 -4.31 2.17 7.61
C TRP A 180 -3.15 3.17 7.78
N GLU A 181 -2.31 2.98 8.80
CA GLU A 181 -1.14 3.82 9.08
C GLU A 181 -0.08 3.73 7.96
N LEU A 182 0.18 2.53 7.45
CA LEU A 182 1.04 2.33 6.28
C LEU A 182 0.50 3.10 5.07
N CYS A 183 -0.81 3.05 4.81
CA CYS A 183 -1.40 3.82 3.71
C CYS A 183 -1.22 5.34 3.91
N VAL A 184 -1.33 5.85 5.14
CA VAL A 184 -1.04 7.27 5.42
C VAL A 184 0.41 7.59 5.08
N ILE A 185 1.36 6.78 5.57
CA ILE A 185 2.80 6.96 5.34
C ILE A 185 3.15 6.91 3.85
N LEU A 186 2.59 5.96 3.11
CA LEU A 186 2.85 5.79 1.66
C LEU A 186 2.23 6.91 0.82
N CYS A 187 1.05 7.40 1.20
CA CYS A 187 0.38 8.45 0.45
C CYS A 187 0.99 9.84 0.69
N LEU A 188 1.76 10.02 1.76
CA LEU A 188 2.45 11.27 2.08
C LEU A 188 3.47 11.64 0.98
N PRO A 189 4.53 10.85 0.71
CA PRO A 189 5.47 11.09 -0.40
C PRO A 189 4.81 11.34 -1.76
N ALA A 190 3.89 10.45 -2.13
CA ALA A 190 3.31 10.45 -3.48
C ALA A 190 2.39 11.65 -3.77
N ARG A 191 1.83 12.30 -2.73
CA ARG A 191 0.77 13.32 -2.91
C ARG A 191 1.06 14.69 -2.29
N SER A 192 2.10 14.84 -1.49
CA SER A 192 2.51 16.15 -0.98
C SER A 192 3.50 16.88 -1.89
N GLY A 193 3.83 16.32 -3.06
CA GLY A 193 4.51 17.06 -4.12
C GLY A 193 5.92 17.52 -3.76
N TRP A 194 6.68 16.72 -3.00
CA TRP A 194 8.02 17.06 -2.52
C TRP A 194 8.99 17.55 -3.60
N MET A 195 8.78 17.18 -4.87
CA MET A 195 9.60 17.63 -6.00
C MET A 195 9.02 18.80 -6.82
N LYS A 196 7.82 19.28 -6.54
CA LYS A 196 7.18 20.34 -7.34
C LYS A 196 6.36 21.27 -6.45
N THR A 197 6.92 22.44 -6.16
CA THR A 197 6.27 23.65 -5.66
C THR A 197 6.40 23.91 -4.15
N SER A 198 7.32 24.83 -3.87
CA SER A 198 7.60 25.52 -2.62
C SER A 198 6.36 26.15 -1.97
N ILE A 199 5.58 25.44 -1.16
CA ILE A 199 4.65 26.04 -0.18
C ILE A 199 4.76 25.27 1.14
N TRP A 200 5.78 25.62 1.92
CA TRP A 200 5.83 25.32 3.35
C TRP A 200 5.49 26.60 4.10
N ARG A 201 4.27 26.71 4.64
CA ARG A 201 3.93 27.79 5.58
C ARG A 201 4.04 27.26 7.01
N CYS A 202 5.19 27.52 7.63
CA CYS A 202 5.30 27.47 9.08
C CYS A 202 4.29 28.45 9.71
N ARG A 203 3.30 27.95 10.45
CA ARG A 203 2.30 28.78 11.18
C ARG A 203 2.92 29.77 12.17
N ARG A 204 4.20 29.64 12.52
CA ARG A 204 4.89 30.56 13.44
C ARG A 204 5.25 31.91 12.81
N CYS A 205 5.07 32.07 11.49
CA CYS A 205 5.27 33.33 10.79
C CYS A 205 3.93 33.89 10.26
N ARG A 206 3.05 34.40 11.15
CA ARG A 206 1.95 35.28 10.72
C ARG A 206 2.48 36.70 10.55
N PRO A 207 2.32 37.37 9.40
CA PRO A 207 2.53 38.81 9.34
C PRO A 207 1.41 39.48 10.14
N ARG A 208 1.77 40.41 11.04
CA ARG A 208 0.83 41.34 11.67
C ARG A 208 0.00 42.00 10.57
N THR A 209 -1.32 41.83 10.63
CA THR A 209 -2.29 42.49 9.75
C THR A 209 -2.09 44.00 9.77
N TYR A 210 -1.74 44.59 8.63
CA TYR A 210 -1.79 46.05 8.45
C TYR A 210 -3.24 46.46 8.21
N ARG A 211 -3.83 47.21 9.15
CA ARG A 211 -5.10 47.92 8.98
C ARG A 211 -4.78 49.29 8.36
N PRO A 212 -5.29 49.64 7.17
CA PRO A 212 -5.14 51.00 6.67
C PRO A 212 -6.03 51.95 7.48
N ARG A 213 -5.47 53.08 7.92
CA ARG A 213 -6.22 54.17 8.57
C ARG A 213 -7.12 54.89 7.54
N PRO A 214 -8.32 55.34 7.94
CA PRO A 214 -9.17 56.12 7.05
C PRO A 214 -8.54 57.50 6.82
N ARG A 215 -8.47 57.92 5.55
CA ARG A 215 -8.08 59.29 5.19
C ARG A 215 -9.25 60.22 5.53
N ARG A 216 -8.94 61.31 6.23
CA ARG A 216 -9.81 62.49 6.38
C ARG A 216 -9.83 63.27 5.08
#